data_AF-R6IZW8-F1
#
_entry.id   AF-R6IZW8-F1
#
_cell.length_a   1.000
_cell.length_b   1.000
_cell.length_c   1.000
_cell.angle_alpha   90.00
_cell.angle_beta   90.00
_cell.angle_gamma   90.00
#
_symmetry.space_group_name_H-M   'P 1'
#
loop_
_entity.id
_entity.type
_entity.pdbx_description
1 polymer ?
#
loop_
_entity_poly.entity_id
_entity_poly.type
_entity_poly.pdbx_seq_one_letter_code
_entity_poly.pdbx_strand_id
1 'polypeptide(L)'
;MIFLCYPKCSTCQKAQKWLDANGVSYELRNIKDDKPTEAELRAWHNLSGLPLKKFFNTSGLLYKLTRAELVSPVSAPFRLFSPFLS
;
A
#
# COMPACT_ATOMS: atom_id res chain seq x y z
N MET A 1 -3.97 9.78 17.68
CA MET A 1 -3.55 9.99 16.28
C MET A 1 -3.51 8.65 15.58
N ILE A 2 -3.98 8.49 14.34
CA ILE A 2 -3.92 7.19 13.63
C ILE A 2 -2.54 7.03 12.99
N PHE A 3 -1.85 5.94 13.31
CA PHE A 3 -0.59 5.54 12.70
C PHE A 3 -0.82 4.38 11.73
N LEU A 4 -0.99 4.71 10.46
CA LEU A 4 -1.13 3.73 9.37
C LEU A 4 0.21 3.11 9.06
N CYS A 5 0.33 1.80 9.30
CA CYS A 5 1.60 1.13 9.14
C CYS A 5 1.45 -0.31 8.63
N TYR A 6 2.50 -0.81 7.96
CA TYR A 6 2.65 -2.21 7.64
C TYR A 6 3.75 -2.82 8.52
N PRO A 7 3.45 -3.83 9.36
CA PRO A 7 4.39 -4.30 10.40
C PRO A 7 5.70 -4.88 9.82
N LYS A 8 5.71 -5.42 8.60
CA LYS A 8 6.94 -5.92 7.96
C LYS A 8 7.79 -4.83 7.30
N CYS A 9 7.36 -3.57 7.31
CA CYS A 9 8.11 -2.46 6.73
C CYS A 9 9.10 -1.88 7.75
N SER A 10 10.39 -1.86 7.39
CA SER A 10 11.46 -1.36 8.26
C SER A 10 11.35 0.15 8.52
N THR A 11 10.91 0.94 7.55
CA THR A 11 10.65 2.39 7.72
C THR A 11 9.56 2.64 8.76
N CYS A 12 8.55 1.78 8.74
CA CYS A 12 7.40 1.81 9.62
C CYS A 12 7.78 1.53 11.08
N GLN A 13 8.62 0.51 11.29
CA GLN A 13 9.17 0.18 12.61
C GLN A 13 10.06 1.31 13.15
N LYS A 14 10.83 1.98 12.29
CA LYS A 14 11.64 3.16 12.70
C LYS A 14 10.75 4.33 13.11
N ALA A 15 9.70 4.62 12.34
CA ALA A 15 8.74 5.67 12.65
C ALA A 15 7.99 5.38 13.97
N GLN A 16 7.58 4.13 14.19
CA GLN A 16 6.95 3.71 15.44
C GLN A 16 7.87 3.95 16.65
N LYS A 17 9.13 3.50 16.58
CA LYS A 17 10.12 3.75 17.64
C LYS A 17 10.32 5.22 17.92
N TRP A 18 10.29 6.07 16.89
CA TRP A 18 10.39 7.51 17.07
C TRP A 18 9.15 8.07 17.78
N LEU A 19 7.94 7.63 17.43
CA LEU A 19 6.71 8.03 18.12
C LEU A 19 6.71 7.59 19.59
N ASP A 20 7.14 6.36 19.86
CA ASP A 20 7.28 5.83 21.23
C ASP A 20 8.28 6.64 22.04
N ALA A 21 9.45 6.95 21.46
CA ALA A 21 10.50 7.73 22.12
C ALA A 21 10.06 9.18 22.43
N ASN A 22 9.14 9.73 21.64
CA ASN A 22 8.58 11.06 21.86
C ASN A 22 7.31 11.02 22.73
N GLY A 23 6.88 9.85 23.21
CA GLY A 23 5.68 9.71 24.06
C GLY A 23 4.38 10.10 23.34
N VAL A 24 4.34 10.00 22.02
CA VAL A 24 3.16 10.40 21.24
C VAL A 24 2.12 9.28 21.31
N SER A 25 0.89 9.62 21.72
CA SER A 25 -0.22 8.65 21.70
C SER A 25 -0.73 8.43 20.28
N TYR A 26 -0.63 7.19 19.80
CA TYR A 26 -1.12 6.79 18.49
C TYR A 26 -1.89 5.46 18.52
N GLU A 27 -2.80 5.31 17.56
CA GLU A 27 -3.51 4.06 17.29
C GLU A 27 -2.88 3.40 16.07
N LEU A 28 -2.28 2.22 16.26
CA LEU A 28 -1.65 1.50 15.17
C LEU A 28 -2.72 0.79 14.33
N ARG A 29 -2.80 1.16 13.05
CA ARG A 29 -3.73 0.56 12.09
C ARG A 29 -2.94 -0.12 10.98
N ASN A 30 -3.15 -1.42 10.79
CA ASN A 30 -2.46 -2.17 9.74
C ASN A 30 -3.13 -1.94 8.38
N ILE A 31 -2.42 -1.26 7.46
CA ILE A 31 -2.93 -0.94 6.12
C ILE A 31 -3.31 -2.18 5.28
N LYS A 32 -2.80 -3.36 5.64
CA LYS A 32 -3.07 -4.62 4.93
C LYS A 32 -4.40 -5.24 5.35
N ASP A 33 -4.64 -5.28 6.65
CA ASP A 33 -5.80 -5.96 7.24
C ASP A 33 -7.01 -5.03 7.24
N ASP A 34 -6.78 -3.76 7.53
CA ASP A 34 -7.81 -2.72 7.55
C ASP A 34 -7.45 -1.65 6.50
N LYS A 35 -7.97 -1.89 5.29
CA LYS A 35 -7.70 -1.03 4.13
C LYS A 35 -8.45 0.28 4.30
N PRO A 36 -7.78 1.43 4.11
CA PRO A 36 -8.45 2.71 4.15
C PRO A 36 -9.47 2.83 3.01
N THR A 37 -10.59 3.46 3.31
CA THR A 37 -11.66 3.74 2.35
C THR A 37 -11.26 4.89 1.42
N GLU A 38 -11.95 5.01 0.28
CA GLU A 38 -11.71 6.12 -0.65
C GLU A 38 -11.92 7.49 0.01
N ALA A 39 -12.94 7.62 0.85
CA ALA A 39 -13.25 8.86 1.56
C ALA A 39 -12.11 9.29 2.50
N GLU A 40 -11.55 8.34 3.26
CA GLU A 40 -10.39 8.58 4.13
C GLU A 40 -9.15 8.97 3.32
N LEU A 41 -8.88 8.27 2.21
CA LEU A 41 -7.76 8.58 1.33
C LEU A 41 -7.86 9.98 0.72
N ARG A 42 -9.06 10.40 0.27
CA ARG A 42 -9.28 11.78 -0.21
C ARG A 42 -9.03 12.80 0.89
N ALA A 43 -9.52 12.54 2.10
CA ALA A 43 -9.30 13.44 3.24
C ALA A 43 -7.80 13.58 3.54
N TRP A 44 -7.05 12.48 3.63
CA TRP A 44 -5.61 12.53 3.90
C TRP A 44 -4.80 13.16 2.76
N HIS A 45 -5.20 12.91 1.51
CA HIS A 45 -4.58 13.57 0.35
C HIS A 45 -4.74 15.10 0.45
N ASN A 46 -5.96 15.56 0.71
CA ASN A 46 -6.26 16.99 0.86
C ASN A 46 -5.49 17.62 2.03
N LEU A 47 -5.37 16.91 3.15
CA LEU A 47 -4.58 17.36 4.31
C LEU A 47 -3.07 17.42 4.03
N SER A 48 -2.55 16.51 3.19
CA SER A 48 -1.11 16.48 2.91
C SER A 48 -0.64 17.60 1.99
N GLY A 49 -1.52 18.08 1.09
CA GLY A 49 -1.14 19.00 0.01
C GLY A 49 -0.10 18.43 -0.98
N LEU A 50 0.20 17.14 -0.92
CA LEU A 50 1.19 16.49 -1.78
C LEU A 50 0.54 15.96 -3.06
N PRO A 51 1.29 15.91 -4.18
CA PRO A 51 0.78 15.33 -5.41
C PRO A 51 0.48 13.84 -5.22
N LEU A 52 -0.69 13.41 -5.71
CA LEU A 52 -1.22 12.04 -5.57
C LEU A 52 -0.20 10.93 -5.89
N LYS A 53 0.72 11.18 -6.83
CA LYS A 53 1.80 10.24 -7.20
C LYS A 53 2.67 9.80 -6.01
N LYS A 54 2.83 10.65 -4.99
CA LYS A 54 3.64 10.37 -3.78
C LYS A 54 2.98 9.39 -2.82
N PHE A 55 1.66 9.20 -2.92
CA PHE A 55 0.93 8.23 -2.09
C PHE A 55 1.06 6.79 -2.62
N PHE A 56 1.45 6.63 -3.88
CA PHE A 56 1.64 5.31 -4.47
C PHE A 56 3.04 4.77 -4.17
N ASN A 57 3.09 3.47 -3.84
CA ASN A 57 4.35 2.73 -3.76
C ASN A 57 4.90 2.47 -5.17
N THR A 58 5.50 3.49 -5.79
CA THR A 58 5.96 3.43 -7.19
C THR A 58 7.12 2.44 -7.42
N SER A 59 7.87 2.08 -6.38
CA SER A 59 8.95 1.10 -6.46
C SER A 59 8.47 -0.35 -6.30
N GLY A 60 7.26 -0.55 -5.79
CA GLY A 60 6.68 -1.86 -5.55
C GLY A 60 6.46 -2.68 -6.81
N LEU A 61 6.70 -3.99 -6.72
CA LEU A 61 6.47 -4.93 -7.83
C LEU A 61 5.03 -4.83 -8.36
N LEU A 62 4.04 -4.74 -7.47
CA LEU A 62 2.63 -4.59 -7.85
C LEU A 62 2.38 -3.32 -8.68
N TYR A 63 3.00 -2.19 -8.35
CA TYR A 63 2.85 -0.96 -9.14
C TYR A 63 3.49 -1.11 -10.52
N LYS A 64 4.64 -1.80 -10.62
CA LYS A 64 5.31 -2.08 -11.89
C LYS A 64 4.52 -3.06 -12.76
N LEU A 65 3.96 -4.11 -12.18
CA LEU A 65 3.13 -5.11 -12.87
C LEU A 65 1.82 -4.49 -13.36
N THR A 66 1.10 -3.77 -12.50
CA THR A 66 -0.15 -3.08 -12.88
C THR A 66 0.08 -1.98 -13.93
N ARG A 67 1.21 -1.26 -13.86
CA ARG A 67 1.58 -0.32 -14.92
C ARG A 67 1.91 -1.02 -16.24
N ALA A 68 2.46 -2.24 -16.20
CA ALA A 68 2.71 -3.03 -17.40
C ALA A 68 1.41 -3.61 -18.00
N GLU A 69 0.46 -4.02 -17.17
CA GLU A 69 -0.87 -4.49 -17.61
C GLU A 69 -1.69 -3.40 -18.32
N LEU A 70 -1.52 -2.13 -17.94
CA LEU A 70 -2.16 -1.01 -18.64
C LEU A 70 -1.54 -0.71 -20.03
N VAL A 71 -0.41 -1.34 -20.37
CA VAL A 71 0.30 -1.14 -21.65
C VAL A 71 0.15 -2.37 -22.56
N SER A 72 -0.51 -3.45 -22.14
CA SER A 72 -0.82 -4.56 -23.04
C SER A 72 -2.17 -4.35 -23.72
N PRO A 73 -2.24 -4.07 -25.04
CA PRO A 73 -3.47 -4.23 -25.79
C PRO A 73 -3.73 -5.73 -25.96
N VAL A 74 -4.88 -6.20 -25.49
CA VAL A 74 -5.58 -7.41 -25.95
C VAL A 74 -4.77 -8.72 -25.95
N SER A 75 -5.09 -9.66 -25.05
CA SER A 75 -5.66 -10.97 -25.43
C SER A 75 -5.74 -11.99 -24.27
N ALA A 76 -6.99 -12.30 -23.91
CA ALA A 76 -7.50 -13.67 -23.78
C ALA A 76 -7.17 -14.46 -22.48
N PRO A 77 -7.96 -15.50 -22.16
CA PRO A 77 -8.56 -15.66 -20.85
C PRO A 77 -7.83 -16.71 -20.02
N PHE A 78 -8.04 -16.60 -18.71
CA PHE A 78 -8.01 -17.70 -17.75
C PHE A 78 -8.29 -19.07 -18.40
N ARG A 79 -7.24 -19.85 -18.68
CA ARG A 79 -7.33 -21.31 -18.65
C ARG A 79 -6.57 -21.79 -17.42
N LEU A 80 -7.39 -22.11 -16.43
CA LEU A 80 -7.10 -23.05 -15.36
C LEU A 80 -6.41 -24.32 -15.88
N PHE A 81 -5.75 -24.99 -14.93
CA PHE A 81 -5.14 -26.33 -14.97
C PHE A 81 -3.66 -26.41 -15.36
N SER A 82 -2.82 -26.29 -14.33
CA SER A 82 -1.82 -27.32 -14.03
C SER A 82 -2.55 -28.65 -13.81
N PRO A 83 -2.02 -29.80 -14.31
CA PRO A 83 -1.15 -30.56 -13.43
C PRO A 83 0.09 -31.14 -14.14
N PHE A 84 1.18 -31.10 -13.40
CA PHE A 84 2.21 -32.14 -13.38
C PHE A 84 1.54 -33.52 -13.22
N LEU A 85 1.73 -34.43 -14.18
CA LEU A 85 2.01 -35.87 -14.03
C LEU A 85 1.85 -36.55 -15.40
N SER A 86 2.94 -36.69 -16.14
CA SER A 86 3.58 -37.98 -16.49
C SER A 86 4.70 -37.79 -17.50
#